data_AF-B8GD55-F1
#
_entry.id   AF-B8GD55-F1
#
_cell.length_a   1.000
_cell.length_b   1.000
_cell.length_c   1.000
_cell.angle_alpha   90.00
_cell.angle_beta   90.00
_cell.angle_gamma   90.00
#
_symmetry.space_group_name_H-M   'P 1'
#
loop_
_entity.id
_entity.type
_entity.pdbx_description
1 polymer ?
#
loop_
_entity_poly.entity_id
_entity_poly.type
_entity_poly.pdbx_seq_one_letter_code
_entity_poly.pdbx_strand_id
1 'polypeptide(L)'
;MKEITLVDLQTSVRDTSAFNRLQDYYQLCKAFLVLMQKMQPTRIISPTHNNYMFYQYNEDYGYRITRPLNTNLFIESENEFNTAFQRFMSFLADLKQHQDAILNQEGARGYIETAEINRVVYTVQQSIGSIGDSFENPNQSRKRVGQLFEVLVKLIIQEVGLECEPRTISIPIPGYPGYEMSYELDLVFSRNKAIVAAETRFIHETEIVGSVKTTSKDRIDKVFLDKYLLTKLLGREVPVIAVFLHDVQRAKAGNSIFGINSTFKSNHFLGYTVALNRLDGVYYVDPRPEMLANARLREQIKDFQTFLVQDLWRLSVR
;
A
#
# COMPACT_ATOMS: atom_id res chain seq x y z
N MET A 1 -32.92 -4.84 -9.84
CA MET A 1 -31.89 -4.48 -8.84
C MET A 1 -31.78 -2.97 -8.80
N LYS A 2 -31.62 -2.37 -7.61
CA LYS A 2 -31.37 -0.93 -7.49
C LYS A 2 -30.02 -0.61 -8.13
N GLU A 3 -29.96 0.45 -8.92
CA GLU A 3 -28.72 0.90 -9.54
C GLU A 3 -27.74 1.41 -8.49
N ILE A 4 -26.47 0.97 -8.55
CA ILE A 4 -25.42 1.42 -7.64
C ILE A 4 -24.96 2.81 -8.08
N THR A 5 -24.99 3.77 -7.15
CA THR A 5 -24.53 5.14 -7.36
C THR A 5 -23.17 5.37 -6.71
N LEU A 6 -22.51 6.50 -7.02
CA LEU A 6 -21.27 6.88 -6.33
C LEU A 6 -21.51 7.07 -4.82
N VAL A 7 -22.69 7.57 -4.42
CA VAL A 7 -23.08 7.77 -3.01
C VAL A 7 -23.18 6.43 -2.27
N ASP A 8 -23.70 5.39 -2.92
CA ASP A 8 -23.71 4.05 -2.35
C ASP A 8 -22.28 3.55 -2.10
N LEU A 9 -21.36 3.76 -3.06
CA LEU A 9 -19.94 3.41 -2.90
C LEU A 9 -19.25 4.24 -1.81
N GLN A 10 -19.58 5.52 -1.67
CA GLN A 10 -19.08 6.34 -0.55
C GLN A 10 -19.51 5.76 0.79
N THR A 11 -20.77 5.29 0.88
CA THR A 11 -21.32 4.66 2.09
C THR A 11 -20.54 3.38 2.41
N SER A 12 -20.29 2.53 1.42
CA SER A 12 -19.47 1.33 1.58
C SER A 12 -18.05 1.66 2.07
N VAL A 13 -17.38 2.68 1.49
CA VAL A 13 -16.04 3.09 1.94
C VAL A 13 -16.04 3.63 3.37
N ARG A 14 -17.13 4.28 3.82
CA ARG A 14 -17.24 4.80 5.20
C ARG A 14 -17.52 3.72 6.25
N ASP A 15 -18.11 2.60 5.85
CA ASP A 15 -18.44 1.52 6.77
C ASP A 15 -17.18 0.91 7.38
N THR A 16 -16.96 1.20 8.66
CA THR A 16 -15.79 0.72 9.42
C THR A 16 -15.87 -0.75 9.79
N SER A 17 -17.03 -1.39 9.64
CA SER A 17 -17.22 -2.82 9.89
C SER A 17 -16.99 -3.69 8.65
N ALA A 18 -16.89 -3.06 7.47
CA ALA A 18 -16.57 -3.73 6.21
C ALA A 18 -15.06 -3.89 6.00
N PHE A 19 -14.67 -4.59 4.92
CA PHE A 19 -13.27 -4.82 4.50
C PHE A 19 -12.48 -5.76 5.41
N ASN A 20 -13.09 -6.89 5.79
CA ASN A 20 -12.45 -7.91 6.63
C ASN A 20 -11.80 -9.04 5.81
N ARG A 21 -11.99 -9.04 4.48
CA ARG A 21 -11.44 -10.03 3.56
C ARG A 21 -11.17 -9.39 2.19
N LEU A 22 -10.25 -9.97 1.42
CA LEU A 22 -9.91 -9.50 0.07
C LEU A 22 -11.12 -9.46 -0.88
N GLN A 23 -12.11 -10.34 -0.67
CA GLN A 23 -13.34 -10.33 -1.45
C GLN A 23 -14.13 -9.01 -1.32
N ASP A 24 -14.10 -8.36 -0.16
CA ASP A 24 -14.84 -7.11 0.06
C ASP A 24 -14.23 -5.98 -0.81
N TYR A 25 -12.90 -5.96 -0.92
CA TYR A 25 -12.16 -5.06 -1.79
C TYR A 25 -12.46 -5.30 -3.27
N TYR A 26 -12.51 -6.58 -3.67
CA TYR A 26 -12.94 -6.95 -5.03
C TYR A 26 -14.33 -6.43 -5.34
N GLN A 27 -15.31 -6.63 -4.45
CA GLN A 27 -16.70 -6.22 -4.71
C GLN A 27 -16.81 -4.70 -4.89
N LEU A 28 -16.13 -3.92 -4.04
CA LEU A 28 -16.12 -2.47 -4.16
C LEU A 28 -15.46 -2.02 -5.48
N CYS A 29 -14.28 -2.57 -5.79
CA CYS A 29 -13.54 -2.19 -6.99
C CYS A 29 -14.32 -2.56 -8.26
N LYS A 30 -14.90 -3.76 -8.32
CA LYS A 30 -15.80 -4.19 -9.39
C LYS A 30 -16.98 -3.24 -9.54
N ALA A 31 -17.69 -2.93 -8.46
CA ALA A 31 -18.83 -2.02 -8.50
C ALA A 31 -18.44 -0.61 -8.98
N PHE A 32 -17.26 -0.12 -8.57
CA PHE A 32 -16.70 1.13 -9.07
C PHE A 32 -16.43 1.09 -10.57
N LEU A 33 -15.78 0.04 -11.08
CA LEU A 33 -15.47 -0.09 -12.50
C LEU A 33 -16.75 -0.19 -13.35
N VAL A 34 -17.77 -0.94 -12.90
CA VAL A 34 -19.10 -0.98 -13.54
C VAL A 34 -19.72 0.43 -13.59
N LEU A 35 -19.65 1.17 -12.47
CA LEU A 35 -20.16 2.54 -12.41
C LEU A 35 -19.41 3.46 -13.38
N MET A 36 -18.08 3.37 -13.48
CA MET A 36 -17.29 4.17 -14.41
C MET A 36 -17.62 3.83 -15.87
N GLN A 37 -17.78 2.55 -16.20
CA GLN A 37 -18.20 2.12 -17.53
C GLN A 37 -19.60 2.61 -17.88
N LYS A 38 -20.52 2.67 -16.91
CA LYS A 38 -21.87 3.19 -17.14
C LYS A 38 -21.88 4.72 -17.28
N MET A 39 -21.17 5.41 -16.40
CA MET A 39 -21.16 6.88 -16.32
C MET A 39 -20.37 7.50 -17.48
N GLN A 40 -19.36 6.80 -18.02
CA GLN A 40 -18.45 7.32 -19.04
C GLN A 40 -17.88 8.71 -18.67
N PRO A 41 -17.24 8.85 -17.49
CA PRO A 41 -16.71 10.14 -17.05
C PRO A 41 -15.63 10.64 -18.02
N THR A 42 -15.45 11.96 -18.09
CA THR A 42 -14.43 12.55 -18.95
C THR A 42 -13.05 12.09 -18.50
N ARG A 43 -12.32 11.42 -19.40
CA ARG A 43 -10.95 10.94 -19.19
C ARG A 43 -9.94 12.00 -19.64
N ILE A 44 -9.09 12.46 -18.72
CA ILE A 44 -8.17 13.59 -18.95
C ILE A 44 -6.74 13.12 -18.70
N ILE A 45 -5.87 13.21 -19.72
CA ILE A 45 -4.46 12.81 -19.61
C ILE A 45 -3.66 13.96 -18.98
N SER A 46 -2.74 13.64 -18.06
CA SER A 46 -1.86 14.66 -17.47
C SER A 46 -0.91 15.23 -18.51
N PRO A 47 -0.80 16.57 -18.65
CA PRO A 47 0.14 17.20 -19.58
C PRO A 47 1.61 17.08 -19.13
N THR A 48 1.85 16.69 -17.87
CA THR A 48 3.22 16.55 -17.34
C THR A 48 3.75 15.12 -17.42
N HIS A 49 2.86 14.13 -17.42
CA HIS A 49 3.21 12.71 -17.40
C HIS A 49 2.10 11.91 -18.10
N ASN A 50 2.31 11.53 -19.35
CA ASN A 50 1.26 10.96 -20.21
C ASN A 50 0.73 9.59 -19.76
N ASN A 51 1.46 8.89 -18.89
CA ASN A 51 1.02 7.64 -18.29
C ASN A 51 0.10 7.85 -17.06
N TYR A 52 -0.27 9.09 -16.74
CA TYR A 52 -1.27 9.38 -15.71
C TYR A 52 -2.49 10.05 -16.30
N MET A 53 -3.66 9.66 -15.80
CA MET A 53 -4.94 10.24 -16.18
C MET A 53 -5.77 10.63 -14.95
N PHE A 54 -6.88 11.32 -15.21
CA PHE A 54 -7.90 11.69 -14.25
C PHE A 54 -9.27 11.37 -14.84
N TYR A 55 -10.23 11.02 -14.00
CA TYR A 55 -11.64 11.05 -14.35
C TYR A 55 -12.28 12.30 -13.75
N GLN A 56 -13.12 12.96 -14.53
CA GLN A 56 -14.04 13.97 -14.04
C GLN A 56 -15.46 13.38 -14.04
N TYR A 57 -16.05 13.30 -12.85
CA TYR A 57 -17.44 12.85 -12.72
C TYR A 57 -18.40 13.86 -13.35
N ASN A 58 -19.64 13.44 -13.61
CA ASN A 58 -20.68 14.29 -14.20
C ASN A 58 -21.22 15.34 -13.19
N GLU A 59 -22.22 16.12 -13.64
CA GLU A 59 -22.86 17.17 -12.84
C GLU A 59 -23.49 16.65 -11.55
N ASP A 60 -24.06 15.43 -11.56
CA ASP A 60 -24.70 14.79 -10.39
C ASP A 60 -23.74 14.64 -9.21
N TYR A 61 -22.43 14.61 -9.48
CA TYR A 61 -21.37 14.51 -8.47
C TYR A 61 -20.50 15.77 -8.40
N GLY A 62 -21.00 16.89 -8.92
CA GLY A 62 -20.38 18.22 -8.82
C GLY A 62 -19.08 18.37 -9.58
N TYR A 63 -18.92 17.66 -10.71
CA TYR A 63 -17.72 17.70 -11.55
C TYR A 63 -16.40 17.41 -10.82
N ARG A 64 -16.48 16.67 -9.71
CA ARG A 64 -15.32 16.29 -8.90
C ARG A 64 -14.37 15.44 -9.73
N ILE A 65 -13.08 15.59 -9.46
CA ILE A 65 -12.01 14.97 -10.22
C ILE A 65 -11.36 13.90 -9.34
N THR A 66 -11.14 12.70 -9.87
CA THR A 66 -10.37 11.64 -9.19
C THR A 66 -8.90 12.00 -9.10
N ARG A 67 -8.16 11.44 -8.15
CA ARG A 67 -6.69 11.51 -8.10
C ARG A 67 -6.04 11.02 -9.40
N PRO A 68 -4.76 11.35 -9.65
CA PRO A 68 -4.04 10.79 -10.79
C PRO A 68 -4.02 9.26 -10.74
N LEU A 69 -4.32 8.62 -11.88
CA LEU A 69 -4.30 7.19 -12.07
C LEU A 69 -3.22 6.82 -13.09
N ASN A 70 -2.21 6.06 -12.68
CA ASN A 70 -1.21 5.49 -13.59
C ASN A 70 -1.88 4.46 -14.53
N THR A 71 -1.96 4.76 -15.82
CA THR A 71 -2.59 3.93 -16.84
C THR A 71 -1.82 2.64 -17.12
N ASN A 72 -0.56 2.55 -16.70
CA ASN A 72 0.22 1.32 -16.80
C ASN A 72 -0.16 0.30 -15.70
N LEU A 73 -0.84 0.75 -14.64
CA LEU A 73 -1.22 -0.07 -13.50
C LEU A 73 -2.73 -0.22 -13.33
N PHE A 74 -3.49 0.85 -13.55
CA PHE A 74 -4.94 0.88 -13.33
C PHE A 74 -5.66 0.06 -14.40
N ILE A 75 -6.43 -0.94 -13.98
CA ILE A 75 -7.27 -1.74 -14.85
C ILE A 75 -8.63 -1.04 -14.99
N GLU A 76 -8.91 -0.49 -16.19
CA GLU A 76 -10.16 0.27 -16.46
C GLU A 76 -11.37 -0.65 -16.70
N SER A 77 -11.14 -1.88 -17.18
CA SER A 77 -12.19 -2.85 -17.54
C SER A 77 -12.58 -3.75 -16.38
N GLU A 78 -13.88 -3.83 -16.05
CA GLU A 78 -14.36 -4.73 -15.00
C GLU A 78 -14.09 -6.20 -15.32
N ASN A 79 -14.27 -6.63 -16.58
CA ASN A 79 -13.99 -8.01 -17.00
C ASN A 79 -12.50 -8.36 -16.87
N GLU A 80 -11.62 -7.43 -17.25
CA GLU A 80 -10.17 -7.61 -17.09
C GLU A 80 -9.80 -7.67 -15.61
N PHE A 81 -10.34 -6.75 -14.80
CA PHE A 81 -10.10 -6.74 -13.35
C PHE A 81 -10.59 -8.02 -12.69
N ASN A 82 -11.77 -8.53 -13.07
CA ASN A 82 -12.30 -9.79 -12.55
C ASN A 82 -11.34 -10.95 -12.82
N THR A 83 -10.85 -11.04 -14.06
CA THR A 83 -9.91 -12.10 -14.48
C THR A 83 -8.55 -11.96 -13.77
N ALA A 84 -8.04 -10.73 -13.63
CA ALA A 84 -6.80 -10.45 -12.93
C ALA A 84 -6.90 -10.73 -11.42
N PHE A 85 -8.04 -10.38 -10.79
CA PHE A 85 -8.25 -10.62 -9.37
C PHE A 85 -8.36 -12.12 -9.06
N GLN A 86 -9.03 -12.90 -9.92
CA GLN A 86 -9.09 -14.36 -9.77
C GLN A 86 -7.70 -15.00 -9.86
N ARG A 87 -6.89 -14.61 -10.86
CA ARG A 87 -5.50 -15.07 -10.99
C ARG A 87 -4.64 -14.64 -9.82
N PHE A 88 -4.82 -13.41 -9.33
CA PHE A 88 -4.17 -12.93 -8.13
C PHE A 88 -4.49 -13.80 -6.91
N MET A 89 -5.77 -14.09 -6.64
CA MET A 89 -6.16 -14.98 -5.53
C MET A 89 -5.59 -16.39 -5.66
N SER A 90 -5.61 -16.97 -6.87
CA SER A 90 -4.96 -18.27 -7.13
C SER A 90 -3.46 -18.20 -6.84
N PHE A 91 -2.78 -17.15 -7.29
CA PHE A 91 -1.35 -16.98 -7.03
C PHE A 91 -1.03 -16.76 -5.54
N LEU A 92 -1.88 -16.07 -4.78
CA LEU A 92 -1.72 -15.97 -3.31
C LEU A 92 -1.82 -17.34 -2.63
N ALA A 93 -2.71 -18.21 -3.12
CA ALA A 93 -2.81 -19.59 -2.62
C ALA A 93 -1.55 -20.40 -2.97
N ASP A 94 -1.01 -20.26 -4.18
CA ASP A 94 0.24 -20.90 -4.58
C ASP A 94 1.42 -20.38 -3.74
N LEU A 95 1.48 -19.07 -3.48
CA LEU A 95 2.47 -18.46 -2.59
C LEU A 95 2.39 -19.00 -1.17
N LYS A 96 1.17 -19.20 -0.65
CA LYS A 96 0.97 -19.81 0.68
C LYS A 96 1.53 -21.23 0.73
N GLN A 97 1.31 -22.01 -0.33
CA GLN A 97 1.72 -23.40 -0.43
C GLN A 97 3.23 -23.56 -0.66
N HIS A 98 3.81 -22.73 -1.52
CA HIS A 98 5.19 -22.89 -2.00
C HIS A 98 6.18 -21.90 -1.40
N GLN A 99 5.70 -20.79 -0.83
CA GLN A 99 6.50 -19.81 -0.11
C GLN A 99 7.70 -19.33 -0.94
N ASP A 100 8.92 -19.33 -0.41
CA ASP A 100 10.12 -18.93 -1.14
C ASP A 100 10.46 -19.84 -2.34
N ALA A 101 9.98 -21.08 -2.34
CA ALA A 101 10.18 -22.01 -3.46
C ALA A 101 9.32 -21.66 -4.70
N ILE A 102 8.38 -20.71 -4.59
CA ILE A 102 7.56 -20.25 -5.72
C ILE A 102 8.43 -19.75 -6.89
N LEU A 103 9.57 -19.14 -6.59
CA LEU A 103 10.50 -18.60 -7.59
C LEU A 103 11.20 -19.69 -8.41
N ASN A 104 11.07 -20.96 -8.02
CA ASN A 104 11.57 -22.09 -8.80
C ASN A 104 10.53 -22.64 -9.79
N GLN A 105 9.29 -22.15 -9.75
CA GLN A 105 8.23 -22.59 -10.66
C GLN A 105 8.18 -21.69 -11.89
N GLU A 106 8.28 -22.30 -13.08
CA GLU A 106 8.31 -21.57 -14.35
C GLU A 106 7.02 -20.76 -14.59
N GLY A 107 5.85 -21.34 -14.32
CA GLY A 107 4.56 -20.65 -14.43
C GLY A 107 4.45 -19.43 -13.51
N ALA A 108 5.02 -19.51 -12.30
CA ALA A 108 5.05 -18.39 -11.37
C ALA A 108 5.92 -17.24 -11.87
N ARG A 109 7.09 -17.54 -12.47
CA ARG A 109 7.96 -16.51 -13.06
C ARG A 109 7.24 -15.75 -14.17
N GLY A 110 6.59 -16.47 -15.09
CA GLY A 110 5.80 -15.85 -16.16
C GLY A 110 4.70 -14.93 -15.61
N TYR A 111 4.00 -15.35 -14.55
CA TYR A 111 3.01 -14.50 -13.89
C TYR A 111 3.62 -13.25 -13.25
N ILE A 112 4.73 -13.38 -12.53
CA ILE A 112 5.46 -12.27 -11.89
C ILE A 112 5.91 -11.24 -12.94
N GLU A 113 6.39 -11.66 -14.11
CA GLU A 113 6.82 -10.76 -15.18
C GLU A 113 5.68 -9.86 -15.72
N THR A 114 4.42 -10.28 -15.58
CA THR A 114 3.26 -9.45 -15.98
C THR A 114 2.99 -8.27 -15.03
N ALA A 115 3.62 -8.26 -13.84
CA ALA A 115 3.37 -7.30 -12.76
C ALA A 115 1.90 -7.23 -12.31
N GLU A 116 1.09 -8.27 -12.55
CA GLU A 116 -0.34 -8.26 -12.30
C GLU A 116 -0.69 -8.08 -10.80
N ILE A 117 0.18 -8.53 -9.89
CA ILE A 117 0.04 -8.26 -8.44
C ILE A 117 -0.03 -6.75 -8.18
N ASN A 118 0.93 -5.99 -8.73
CA ASN A 118 0.95 -4.55 -8.55
C ASN A 118 -0.27 -3.89 -9.21
N ARG A 119 -0.67 -4.36 -10.40
CA ARG A 119 -1.87 -3.85 -11.11
C ARG A 119 -3.15 -4.05 -10.31
N VAL A 120 -3.37 -5.23 -9.74
CA VAL A 120 -4.56 -5.54 -8.93
C VAL A 120 -4.58 -4.69 -7.66
N VAL A 121 -3.48 -4.67 -6.90
CA VAL A 121 -3.39 -3.89 -5.65
C VAL A 121 -3.57 -2.39 -5.93
N TYR A 122 -2.93 -1.89 -6.99
CA TYR A 122 -3.05 -0.49 -7.41
C TYR A 122 -4.50 -0.15 -7.81
N THR A 123 -5.14 -0.99 -8.62
CA THR A 123 -6.50 -0.76 -9.10
C THR A 123 -7.48 -0.71 -7.93
N VAL A 124 -7.44 -1.72 -7.03
CA VAL A 124 -8.27 -1.75 -5.83
C VAL A 124 -8.11 -0.47 -5.00
N GLN A 125 -6.87 -0.11 -4.68
CA GLN A 125 -6.61 1.02 -3.80
C GLN A 125 -6.95 2.36 -4.46
N GLN A 126 -6.75 2.49 -5.77
CA GLN A 126 -7.09 3.71 -6.49
C GLN A 126 -8.58 3.83 -6.81
N SER A 127 -9.34 2.73 -6.89
CA SER A 127 -10.81 2.78 -6.89
C SER A 127 -11.33 3.34 -5.57
N ILE A 128 -10.85 2.82 -4.42
CA ILE A 128 -11.16 3.36 -3.09
C ILE A 128 -10.79 4.85 -3.01
N GLY A 129 -9.61 5.18 -3.51
CA GLY A 129 -9.13 6.55 -3.57
C GLY A 129 -10.01 7.48 -4.39
N SER A 130 -10.41 7.06 -5.58
CA SER A 130 -11.26 7.81 -6.51
C SER A 130 -12.66 8.04 -5.94
N ILE A 131 -13.22 7.02 -5.28
CA ILE A 131 -14.46 7.15 -4.49
C ILE A 131 -14.24 8.17 -3.37
N GLY A 132 -13.13 8.07 -2.63
CA GLY A 132 -12.77 8.99 -1.57
C GLY A 132 -12.67 10.46 -2.02
N ASP A 133 -12.18 10.71 -3.23
CA ASP A 133 -12.06 12.07 -3.78
C ASP A 133 -13.44 12.72 -4.07
N SER A 134 -14.50 11.91 -4.08
CA SER A 134 -15.88 12.40 -4.19
C SER A 134 -16.52 12.79 -2.85
N PHE A 135 -15.86 12.60 -1.71
CA PHE A 135 -16.39 12.91 -0.38
C PHE A 135 -16.38 14.41 -0.09
N GLU A 136 -17.39 14.91 0.61
CA GLU A 136 -17.45 16.31 1.05
C GLU A 136 -16.33 16.70 2.01
N ASN A 137 -15.89 15.79 2.89
CA ASN A 137 -14.80 16.03 3.84
C ASN A 137 -13.51 15.35 3.36
N PRO A 138 -12.54 16.09 2.77
CA PRO A 138 -11.32 15.50 2.22
C PRO A 138 -10.38 14.95 3.30
N ASN A 139 -10.43 15.47 4.53
CA ASN A 139 -9.56 15.02 5.61
C ASN A 139 -9.97 13.63 6.11
N GLN A 140 -11.27 13.46 6.37
CA GLN A 140 -11.84 12.18 6.78
C GLN A 140 -11.64 11.13 5.69
N SER A 141 -11.88 11.50 4.43
CA SER A 141 -11.66 10.64 3.27
C SER A 141 -10.21 10.16 3.18
N ARG A 142 -9.22 11.07 3.24
CA ARG A 142 -7.79 10.70 3.19
C ARG A 142 -7.40 9.75 4.32
N LYS A 143 -7.90 9.96 5.54
CA LYS A 143 -7.67 9.06 6.68
C LYS A 143 -8.23 7.66 6.39
N ARG A 144 -9.50 7.58 5.95
CA ARG A 144 -10.16 6.29 5.67
C ARG A 144 -9.49 5.54 4.53
N VAL A 145 -9.14 6.23 3.44
CA VAL A 145 -8.43 5.63 2.30
C VAL A 145 -7.05 5.08 2.73
N GLY A 146 -6.35 5.79 3.63
CA GLY A 146 -5.10 5.31 4.21
C GLY A 146 -5.28 4.04 5.05
N GLN A 147 -6.27 4.04 5.96
CA GLN A 147 -6.61 2.88 6.78
C GLN A 147 -6.99 1.66 5.93
N LEU A 148 -7.77 1.85 4.86
CA LEU A 148 -8.12 0.76 3.96
C LEU A 148 -6.92 0.19 3.20
N PHE A 149 -5.88 0.99 2.95
CA PHE A 149 -4.62 0.49 2.37
C PHE A 149 -3.84 -0.36 3.38
N GLU A 150 -3.73 0.11 4.62
CA GLU A 150 -3.11 -0.63 5.73
C GLU A 150 -3.78 -2.00 5.90
N VAL A 151 -5.12 -2.02 5.94
CA VAL A 151 -5.90 -3.28 6.03
C VAL A 151 -5.75 -4.15 4.78
N LEU A 152 -5.69 -3.59 3.57
CA LEU A 152 -5.48 -4.37 2.35
C LEU A 152 -4.13 -5.11 2.37
N VAL A 153 -3.05 -4.40 2.71
CA VAL A 153 -1.71 -5.01 2.80
C VAL A 153 -1.69 -6.09 3.89
N LYS A 154 -2.33 -5.84 5.04
CA LYS A 154 -2.49 -6.84 6.11
C LYS A 154 -3.15 -8.11 5.59
N LEU A 155 -4.31 -7.98 4.93
CA LEU A 155 -5.07 -9.11 4.41
C LEU A 155 -4.28 -9.90 3.35
N ILE A 156 -3.50 -9.22 2.50
CA ILE A 156 -2.63 -9.90 1.51
C ILE A 156 -1.56 -10.74 2.22
N ILE A 157 -0.91 -10.22 3.26
CA ILE A 157 0.08 -10.95 4.04
C ILE A 157 -0.56 -12.16 4.77
N GLN A 158 -1.77 -11.98 5.30
CA GLN A 158 -2.55 -13.06 5.92
C GLN A 158 -2.97 -14.14 4.91
N GLU A 159 -3.35 -13.74 3.69
CA GLU A 159 -3.78 -14.67 2.65
C GLU A 159 -2.64 -15.59 2.21
N VAL A 160 -1.40 -15.08 2.13
CA VAL A 160 -0.21 -15.90 1.87
C VAL A 160 0.24 -16.73 3.08
N GLY A 161 -0.48 -16.66 4.21
CA GLY A 161 -0.34 -17.58 5.34
C GLY A 161 0.55 -17.12 6.49
N LEU A 162 0.92 -15.83 6.55
CA LEU A 162 1.61 -15.26 7.71
C LEU A 162 0.61 -14.68 8.71
N GLU A 163 0.95 -14.72 10.00
CA GLU A 163 0.25 -13.93 11.01
C GLU A 163 0.65 -12.47 10.84
N CYS A 164 -0.32 -11.55 10.81
CA CYS A 164 -0.05 -10.13 10.62
C CYS A 164 -1.14 -9.30 11.28
N GLU A 165 -0.79 -8.51 12.29
CA GLU A 165 -1.76 -7.67 13.01
C GLU A 165 -1.20 -6.27 13.31
N PRO A 166 -2.05 -5.23 13.37
CA PRO A 166 -1.63 -3.96 13.94
C PRO A 166 -1.37 -4.15 15.45
N ARG A 167 -0.44 -3.39 16.01
CA ARG A 167 -0.08 -3.53 17.42
C ARG A 167 0.28 -2.21 18.06
N THR A 168 -0.25 -1.98 19.26
CA THR A 168 0.24 -0.92 20.15
C THR A 168 1.16 -1.51 21.20
N ILE A 169 2.36 -0.98 21.33
CA ILE A 169 3.34 -1.39 22.36
C ILE A 169 3.79 -0.16 23.13
N SER A 170 4.19 -0.35 24.39
CA SER A 170 4.84 0.69 25.21
C SER A 170 6.18 0.16 25.71
N ILE A 171 7.25 0.87 25.38
CA ILE A 171 8.62 0.47 25.69
C ILE A 171 9.18 1.39 26.78
N PRO A 172 9.64 0.86 27.93
CA PRO A 172 10.29 1.65 28.96
C PRO A 172 11.50 2.42 28.44
N ILE A 173 11.71 3.64 28.92
CA ILE A 173 12.89 4.44 28.57
C ILE A 173 14.04 4.07 29.53
N PRO A 174 15.16 3.52 29.03
CA PRO A 174 16.29 3.14 29.88
C PRO A 174 16.81 4.33 30.70
N GLY A 175 16.96 4.13 32.02
CA GLY A 175 17.43 5.17 32.93
C GLY A 175 16.35 6.15 33.44
N TYR A 176 15.09 6.01 33.00
CA TYR A 176 13.98 6.85 33.42
C TYR A 176 12.79 6.01 33.93
N PRO A 177 12.85 5.51 35.18
CA PRO A 177 11.78 4.68 35.75
C PRO A 177 10.41 5.37 35.68
N GLY A 178 9.37 4.63 35.26
CA GLY A 178 8.00 5.13 35.12
C GLY A 178 7.71 5.87 33.81
N TYR A 179 8.71 6.08 32.94
CA TYR A 179 8.52 6.64 31.61
C TYR A 179 8.54 5.54 30.55
N GLU A 180 7.54 5.56 29.67
CA GLU A 180 7.39 4.64 28.55
C GLU A 180 7.16 5.42 27.25
N MET A 181 7.61 4.86 26.14
CA MET A 181 7.36 5.36 24.79
C MET A 181 6.40 4.43 24.07
N SER A 182 5.22 4.96 23.71
CA SER A 182 4.19 4.21 23.00
C SER A 182 4.37 4.28 21.48
N TYR A 183 4.19 3.14 20.83
CA TYR A 183 4.23 3.00 19.37
C TYR A 183 2.92 2.38 18.88
N GLU A 184 2.33 3.01 17.87
CA GLU A 184 1.25 2.44 17.07
C GLU A 184 1.85 1.88 15.78
N LEU A 185 1.96 0.55 15.72
CA LEU A 185 2.58 -0.16 14.60
C LEU A 185 1.48 -0.58 13.62
N ASP A 186 1.63 -0.18 12.35
CA ASP A 186 0.62 -0.46 11.31
C ASP A 186 0.48 -1.98 11.09
N LEU A 187 1.61 -2.68 11.00
CA LEU A 187 1.70 -4.13 10.83
C LEU A 187 2.81 -4.70 11.72
N VAL A 188 2.54 -5.81 12.38
CA VAL A 188 3.53 -6.71 12.98
C VAL A 188 3.24 -8.11 12.47
N PHE A 189 4.23 -8.74 11.84
CA PHE A 189 4.03 -10.04 11.19
C PHE A 189 5.20 -11.00 11.42
N SER A 190 4.90 -12.30 11.35
CA SER A 190 5.87 -13.38 11.50
C SER A 190 5.39 -14.66 10.79
N ARG A 191 6.32 -15.57 10.48
CA ARG A 191 6.01 -16.88 9.86
C ARG A 191 5.51 -17.93 10.86
N ASN A 192 5.90 -17.80 12.13
CA ASN A 192 5.57 -18.75 13.19
C ASN A 192 4.52 -18.15 14.13
N LYS A 193 3.44 -18.91 14.38
CA LYS A 193 2.32 -18.53 15.26
C LYS A 193 2.70 -18.24 16.71
N ALA A 194 3.93 -18.56 17.11
CA ALA A 194 4.43 -18.22 18.42
C ALA A 194 4.68 -16.71 18.48
N ILE A 195 3.71 -16.00 19.04
CA ILE A 195 3.79 -14.60 19.48
C ILE A 195 3.51 -13.59 18.37
N VAL A 196 2.28 -13.59 17.83
CA VAL A 196 1.55 -12.34 17.50
C VAL A 196 0.36 -12.18 18.47
N ALA A 197 0.47 -12.80 19.65
CA ALA A 197 -0.49 -12.66 20.73
C ALA A 197 -0.13 -11.43 21.59
N ALA A 198 -1.15 -10.72 22.07
CA ALA A 198 -1.06 -9.58 23.00
C ALA A 198 -0.36 -9.87 24.35
N GLU A 199 0.26 -11.04 24.49
CA GLU A 199 0.85 -11.56 25.73
C GLU A 199 2.27 -11.05 25.98
N THR A 200 2.98 -10.56 24.95
CA THR A 200 4.27 -9.90 25.14
C THR A 200 4.10 -8.37 25.17
N ARG A 201 4.78 -7.69 26.08
CA ARG A 201 4.80 -6.21 26.13
C ARG A 201 5.61 -5.60 24.99
N PHE A 202 6.46 -6.39 24.33
CA PHE A 202 7.44 -5.93 23.35
C PHE A 202 7.36 -6.76 22.06
N ILE A 203 8.05 -6.26 21.03
CA ILE A 203 8.26 -6.97 19.77
C ILE A 203 9.12 -8.21 20.07
N HIS A 204 8.74 -9.37 19.54
CA HIS A 204 9.52 -10.61 19.58
C HIS A 204 10.67 -10.57 18.57
N GLU A 205 11.69 -11.41 18.74
CA GLU A 205 12.89 -11.38 17.89
C GLU A 205 12.62 -11.79 16.44
N THR A 206 11.61 -12.65 16.25
CA THR A 206 11.17 -13.15 14.94
C THR A 206 10.06 -12.30 14.30
N GLU A 207 9.63 -11.22 14.95
CA GLU A 207 8.60 -10.32 14.43
C GLU A 207 9.23 -9.22 13.58
N ILE A 208 8.55 -8.89 12.47
CA ILE A 208 8.89 -7.80 11.58
C ILE A 208 7.83 -6.71 11.72
N VAL A 209 8.28 -5.46 11.81
CA VAL A 209 7.40 -4.29 11.81
C VAL A 209 7.25 -3.78 10.38
N GLY A 210 6.02 -3.57 9.94
CA GLY A 210 5.72 -2.90 8.67
C GLY A 210 5.05 -1.56 8.91
N SER A 211 5.53 -0.52 8.25
CA SER A 211 4.76 0.72 8.08
C SER A 211 4.14 0.76 6.69
N VAL A 212 2.84 1.06 6.62
CA VAL A 212 2.09 1.14 5.37
C VAL A 212 1.51 2.53 5.22
N LYS A 213 1.77 3.20 4.10
CA LYS A 213 1.28 4.56 3.85
C LYS A 213 0.92 4.73 2.37
N THR A 214 -0.08 5.55 2.07
CA THR A 214 -0.42 5.82 0.66
C THR A 214 0.68 6.60 -0.06
N THR A 215 1.29 7.58 0.61
CA THR A 215 2.42 8.37 0.09
C THR A 215 3.49 8.54 1.15
N SER A 216 4.77 8.56 0.77
CA SER A 216 5.87 8.70 1.71
C SER A 216 5.98 10.13 2.24
N LYS A 217 6.19 11.13 1.37
CA LYS A 217 6.37 12.55 1.75
C LYS A 217 7.34 12.69 2.93
N ASP A 218 7.00 13.50 3.92
CA ASP A 218 7.64 13.66 5.23
C ASP A 218 7.41 12.48 6.18
N ARG A 219 6.48 11.57 5.89
CA ARG A 219 6.22 10.41 6.75
C ARG A 219 7.32 9.36 6.68
N ILE A 220 8.15 9.37 5.64
CA ILE A 220 9.30 8.47 5.55
C ILE A 220 10.28 8.72 6.71
N ASP A 221 10.45 9.98 7.12
CA ASP A 221 11.29 10.40 8.24
C ASP A 221 10.88 9.66 9.53
N LYS A 222 9.57 9.52 9.77
CA LYS A 222 9.02 8.79 10.93
C LYS A 222 9.40 7.31 10.90
N VAL A 223 9.34 6.64 9.76
CA VAL A 223 9.63 5.19 9.67
C VAL A 223 11.09 4.89 10.04
N PHE A 224 12.01 5.72 9.57
CA PHE A 224 13.43 5.63 9.93
C PHE A 224 13.65 5.89 11.43
N LEU A 225 13.04 6.95 11.97
CA LEU A 225 13.12 7.29 13.38
C LEU A 225 12.55 6.19 14.28
N ASP A 226 11.40 5.63 13.92
CA ASP A 226 10.76 4.53 14.66
C ASP A 226 11.68 3.31 14.68
N LYS A 227 12.24 2.89 13.52
CA LYS A 227 13.22 1.78 13.50
C LYS A 227 14.41 2.06 14.43
N TYR A 228 14.98 3.26 14.35
CA TYR A 228 16.15 3.64 15.14
C TYR A 228 15.84 3.57 16.64
N LEU A 229 14.74 4.19 17.07
CA LEU A 229 14.35 4.23 18.48
C LEU A 229 13.94 2.86 19.01
N LEU A 230 13.16 2.06 18.26
CA LEU A 230 12.80 0.70 18.63
C LEU A 230 14.06 -0.16 18.86
N THR A 231 15.01 -0.09 17.93
CA THR A 231 16.28 -0.81 18.02
C THR A 231 17.10 -0.38 19.25
N LYS A 232 17.17 0.93 19.50
CA LYS A 232 17.89 1.48 20.66
C LYS A 232 17.24 1.12 21.99
N LEU A 233 15.92 1.23 22.10
CA LEU A 233 15.19 0.99 23.35
C LEU A 233 15.12 -0.50 23.70
N LEU A 234 15.00 -1.38 22.71
CA LEU A 234 14.99 -2.84 22.93
C LEU A 234 16.39 -3.45 23.04
N GLY A 235 17.45 -2.69 22.73
CA GLY A 235 18.83 -3.15 22.82
C GLY A 235 19.20 -4.23 21.78
N ARG A 236 18.39 -4.40 20.74
CA ARG A 236 18.58 -5.37 19.65
C ARG A 236 18.03 -4.81 18.35
N GLU A 237 18.52 -5.32 17.21
CA GLU A 237 17.96 -4.97 15.90
C GLU A 237 16.48 -5.35 15.80
N VAL A 238 15.67 -4.42 15.30
CA VAL A 238 14.26 -4.63 14.98
C VAL A 238 14.10 -4.53 13.46
N PRO A 239 13.70 -5.61 12.77
CA PRO A 239 13.44 -5.57 11.34
C PRO A 239 12.26 -4.63 11.04
N VAL A 240 12.47 -3.63 10.19
CA VAL A 240 11.41 -2.69 9.79
C VAL A 240 11.38 -2.52 8.28
N ILE A 241 10.19 -2.71 7.70
CA ILE A 241 9.90 -2.43 6.29
C ILE A 241 8.95 -1.24 6.13
N ALA A 242 8.95 -0.66 4.93
CA ALA A 242 7.97 0.34 4.52
C ALA A 242 7.28 -0.08 3.22
N VAL A 243 5.95 0.03 3.17
CA VAL A 243 5.14 -0.16 1.95
C VAL A 243 4.41 1.12 1.63
N PHE A 244 4.64 1.64 0.43
CA PHE A 244 3.99 2.83 -0.09
C PHE A 244 3.11 2.49 -1.29
N LEU A 245 1.96 3.14 -1.43
CA LEU A 245 1.17 3.00 -2.67
C LEU A 245 1.92 3.72 -3.80
N HIS A 246 2.18 5.02 -3.66
CA HIS A 246 2.81 5.84 -4.69
C HIS A 246 3.38 7.14 -4.11
N ASP A 247 4.22 7.87 -4.84
CA ASP A 247 4.62 9.25 -4.50
C ASP A 247 4.21 10.24 -5.58
N VAL A 248 2.90 10.40 -5.74
CA VAL A 248 2.28 11.26 -6.76
C VAL A 248 1.31 12.22 -6.08
N GLN A 249 1.37 13.50 -6.49
CA GLN A 249 0.40 14.50 -6.09
C GLN A 249 -0.03 15.35 -7.29
N ARG A 250 -1.24 15.91 -7.23
CA ARG A 250 -1.70 16.89 -8.21
C ARG A 250 -0.82 18.14 -8.18
N ALA A 251 -0.62 18.72 -9.34
CA ALA A 251 0.11 19.96 -9.54
C ALA A 251 -0.56 20.79 -10.64
N LYS A 252 -0.26 22.08 -10.68
CA LYS A 252 -0.59 22.92 -11.84
C LYS A 252 0.51 22.78 -12.90
N ALA A 253 0.13 22.78 -14.17
CA ALA A 253 1.02 22.79 -15.31
C ALA A 253 0.56 23.90 -16.26
N GLY A 254 1.22 25.07 -16.18
CA GLY A 254 0.69 26.29 -16.78
C GLY A 254 -0.72 26.60 -16.26
N ASN A 255 -1.68 26.76 -17.17
CA ASN A 255 -3.09 26.99 -16.83
C ASN A 255 -3.90 25.71 -16.56
N SER A 256 -3.30 24.52 -16.71
CA SER A 256 -3.96 23.24 -16.46
C SER A 256 -3.82 22.81 -14.99
N ILE A 257 -4.92 22.34 -14.40
CA ILE A 257 -4.94 21.74 -13.05
C ILE A 257 -4.63 20.22 -13.06
N PHE A 258 -4.38 19.65 -14.23
CA PHE A 258 -4.17 18.20 -14.42
C PHE A 258 -2.69 17.80 -14.42
N GLY A 259 -1.80 18.67 -13.92
CA GLY A 259 -0.39 18.31 -13.72
C GLY A 259 -0.20 17.33 -12.56
N ILE A 260 0.94 16.66 -12.53
CA ILE A 260 1.38 15.85 -11.39
C ILE A 260 2.83 16.16 -11.04
N ASN A 261 3.16 16.06 -9.75
CA ASN A 261 4.52 16.12 -9.24
C ASN A 261 4.82 14.90 -8.35
N SER A 262 6.11 14.58 -8.22
CA SER A 262 6.57 13.58 -7.24
C SER A 262 6.51 14.18 -5.84
N THR A 263 6.21 13.34 -4.84
CA THR A 263 6.31 13.68 -3.42
C THR A 263 7.49 13.05 -2.72
N PHE A 264 8.24 12.22 -3.44
CA PHE A 264 9.35 11.47 -2.88
C PHE A 264 10.52 12.41 -2.57
N LYS A 265 11.01 12.35 -1.32
CA LYS A 265 12.16 13.13 -0.86
C LYS A 265 13.44 12.31 -0.99
N SER A 266 13.93 12.11 -2.21
CA SER A 266 15.07 11.23 -2.52
C SER A 266 16.33 11.51 -1.68
N ASN A 267 16.70 12.78 -1.51
CA ASN A 267 17.88 13.15 -0.71
C ASN A 267 17.70 12.87 0.79
N HIS A 268 16.48 13.05 1.32
CA HIS A 268 16.19 12.68 2.72
C HIS A 268 16.29 11.17 2.89
N PHE A 269 15.67 10.41 1.99
CA PHE A 269 15.72 8.95 2.00
C PHE A 269 17.16 8.41 1.98
N LEU A 270 17.99 8.91 1.05
CA LEU A 270 19.40 8.53 0.97
C LEU A 270 20.18 8.98 2.21
N GLY A 271 19.90 10.19 2.71
CA GLY A 271 20.48 10.72 3.94
C GLY A 271 20.21 9.82 5.13
N TYR A 272 18.96 9.42 5.38
CA TYR A 272 18.61 8.52 6.49
C TYR A 272 19.18 7.12 6.32
N THR A 273 19.18 6.60 5.10
CA THR A 273 19.73 5.27 4.80
C THR A 273 21.22 5.19 5.12
N VAL A 274 21.98 6.25 4.87
CA VAL A 274 23.42 6.31 5.12
C VAL A 274 23.75 6.74 6.56
N ALA A 275 23.05 7.75 7.08
CA ALA A 275 23.44 8.44 8.30
C ALA A 275 22.71 7.98 9.57
N LEU A 276 21.53 7.35 9.46
CA LEU A 276 20.75 6.89 10.61
C LEU A 276 20.78 5.37 10.73
N ASN A 277 19.99 4.69 9.89
CA ASN A 277 19.87 3.24 9.84
C ASN A 277 19.16 2.83 8.57
N ARG A 278 19.60 1.74 7.94
CA ARG A 278 18.95 1.19 6.74
C ARG A 278 17.65 0.49 7.12
N LEU A 279 16.54 0.73 6.41
CA LEU A 279 15.33 -0.11 6.53
C LEU A 279 15.57 -1.49 5.90
N ASP A 280 14.92 -2.53 6.41
CA ASP A 280 15.07 -3.90 5.90
C ASP A 280 14.41 -4.11 4.53
N GLY A 281 13.53 -3.18 4.13
CA GLY A 281 12.95 -3.12 2.79
C GLY A 281 12.04 -1.92 2.61
N VAL A 282 12.04 -1.35 1.41
CA VAL A 282 11.14 -0.25 1.02
C VAL A 282 10.50 -0.59 -0.30
N TYR A 283 9.17 -0.60 -0.31
CA TYR A 283 8.39 -1.12 -1.42
C TYR A 283 7.35 -0.14 -1.90
N TYR A 284 7.18 -0.02 -3.21
CA TYR A 284 6.16 0.79 -3.84
C TYR A 284 5.25 -0.05 -4.73
N VAL A 285 3.94 0.19 -4.68
CA VAL A 285 3.02 -0.39 -5.67
C VAL A 285 3.18 0.32 -7.02
N ASP A 286 3.34 1.65 -7.01
CA ASP A 286 3.61 2.51 -8.17
C ASP A 286 4.92 3.28 -7.95
N PRO A 287 6.09 2.65 -8.20
CA PRO A 287 7.39 3.30 -8.06
C PRO A 287 7.56 4.43 -9.07
N ARG A 288 8.17 5.54 -8.64
CA ARG A 288 8.46 6.67 -9.54
C ARG A 288 9.64 6.33 -10.46
N PRO A 289 9.69 6.87 -11.69
CA PRO A 289 10.78 6.57 -12.64
C PRO A 289 12.20 6.78 -12.07
N GLU A 290 12.39 7.79 -11.23
CA GLU A 290 13.67 8.08 -10.57
C GLU A 290 14.14 6.95 -9.63
N MET A 291 13.20 6.22 -8.99
CA MET A 291 13.51 5.10 -8.10
C MET A 291 14.05 3.90 -8.87
N LEU A 292 13.68 3.78 -10.15
CA LEU A 292 14.12 2.72 -11.04
C LEU A 292 15.40 3.10 -11.81
N ALA A 293 15.54 4.37 -12.17
CA ALA A 293 16.67 4.87 -12.95
C ALA A 293 17.94 5.08 -12.11
N ASN A 294 17.80 5.59 -10.87
CA ASN A 294 18.93 5.86 -10.00
C ASN A 294 19.41 4.57 -9.30
N ALA A 295 20.66 4.17 -9.54
CA ALA A 295 21.22 2.94 -8.99
C ALA A 295 21.15 2.87 -7.44
N ARG A 296 21.47 3.96 -6.74
CA ARG A 296 21.45 4.01 -5.27
C ARG A 296 20.04 3.87 -4.72
N LEU A 297 19.03 4.41 -5.41
CA LEU A 297 17.63 4.23 -5.01
C LEU A 297 17.15 2.82 -5.32
N ARG A 298 17.45 2.29 -6.51
CA ARG A 298 17.02 0.95 -6.95
C ARG A 298 17.58 -0.18 -6.08
N GLU A 299 18.76 0.00 -5.49
CA GLU A 299 19.33 -0.94 -4.53
C GLU A 299 18.55 -1.02 -3.20
N GLN A 300 17.74 -0.01 -2.89
CA GLN A 300 17.06 0.16 -1.61
C GLN A 300 15.54 0.08 -1.73
N ILE A 301 15.02 0.46 -2.90
CA ILE A 301 13.59 0.55 -3.19
C ILE A 301 13.25 -0.49 -4.25
N LYS A 302 12.24 -1.30 -3.95
CA LYS A 302 11.71 -2.34 -4.84
C LYS A 302 10.21 -2.13 -5.04
N ASP A 303 9.61 -2.93 -5.92
CA ASP A 303 8.15 -2.94 -6.04
C ASP A 303 7.48 -3.84 -4.99
N PHE A 304 6.18 -3.66 -4.80
CA PHE A 304 5.40 -4.43 -3.84
C PHE A 304 5.33 -5.93 -4.17
N GLN A 305 5.33 -6.28 -5.45
CA GLN A 305 5.42 -7.67 -5.88
C GLN A 305 6.69 -8.35 -5.37
N THR A 306 7.85 -7.69 -5.45
CA THR A 306 9.13 -8.23 -4.95
C THR A 306 9.09 -8.45 -3.44
N PHE A 307 8.41 -7.58 -2.69
CA PHE A 307 8.14 -7.84 -1.28
C PHE A 307 7.42 -9.18 -1.10
N LEU A 308 6.29 -9.37 -1.79
CA LEU A 308 5.43 -10.53 -1.59
C LEU A 308 6.07 -11.85 -2.01
N VAL A 309 6.80 -11.88 -3.13
CA VAL A 309 7.33 -13.13 -3.72
C VAL A 309 8.72 -13.52 -3.22
N GLN A 310 9.46 -12.58 -2.62
CA GLN A 310 10.85 -12.81 -2.24
C GLN A 310 11.14 -12.33 -0.81
N ASP A 311 11.00 -11.03 -0.57
CA ASP A 311 11.57 -10.43 0.63
C ASP A 311 10.75 -10.77 1.89
N LEU A 312 9.43 -10.96 1.77
CA LEU A 312 8.55 -11.44 2.85
C LEU A 312 9.05 -12.76 3.44
N TRP A 313 9.43 -13.71 2.58
CA TRP A 313 9.92 -15.03 2.99
C TRP A 313 11.34 -14.96 3.53
N ARG A 314 12.22 -14.18 2.90
CA ARG A 314 13.59 -13.98 3.39
C ARG A 314 13.62 -13.33 4.78
N LEU A 315 12.76 -12.35 5.02
CA LEU A 315 12.72 -11.60 6.28
C LEU A 315 12.10 -12.41 7.42
N SER A 316 11.14 -13.29 7.11
CA SER A 316 10.38 -14.06 8.11
C SER A 316 11.00 -15.41 8.50
N VAL A 317 12.19 -15.73 7.99
CA VAL A 317 13.03 -16.87 8.42
C VAL A 317 13.94 -16.52 9.61
N ARG A 318 14.12 -15.23 9.88
CA ARG A 318 15.07 -14.73 10.89
C ARG A 318 14.69 -15.11 12.32
#